data_AF-A0A4U1CT17-F1
#
_entry.id   AF-A0A4U1CT17-F1
#
_cell.length_a   1.000
_cell.length_b   1.000
_cell.length_c   1.000
_cell.angle_alpha   90.00
_cell.angle_beta   90.00
_cell.angle_gamma   90.00
#
_symmetry.space_group_name_H-M   'P 1'
#
loop_
_entity.id
_entity.type
_entity.pdbx_description
1 polymer ?
#
loop_
_entity_poly.entity_id
_entity_poly.type
_entity_poly.pdbx_seq_one_letter_code
_entity_poly.pdbx_strand_id
1 'polypeptide(L)'
;MFDLFKGRTDERPDDVKGIRHALLQFIKQTLQKAEGGEGANIKGLSIYINCTAAERQVYEAAVYTDNPDLLKSEIQRISDDYSLDLPGNWTLALTFEEAFPDEAVVMPNLPAALFVKTDTHFVKQQATAYVKALSGTTLKPSYLLNSDGGKYNIGRDEKAQSDMGYFRTNHIAFPSESSDERNRYISREHAHIEWNKNLAKFMIFADEGGIPPRNKVKLRSALTEKIVKLHATQIGQELAEGDQIILGESVVLEFSYQPQSHE
;
A
#
# COMPACT_ATOMS: atom_id res chain seq x y z
N MET A 1 -18.61 -35.34 40.82
CA MET A 1 -17.44 -34.47 41.00
C MET A 1 -17.30 -33.69 39.71
N PHE A 2 -17.50 -32.37 39.80
CA PHE A 2 -17.47 -31.44 38.69
C PHE A 2 -16.03 -31.25 38.19
N ASP A 3 -15.78 -31.42 36.90
CA ASP A 3 -14.59 -30.90 36.24
C ASP A 3 -14.94 -29.57 35.57
N LEU A 4 -14.90 -28.53 36.39
CA LEU A 4 -14.96 -27.13 36.01
C LEU A 4 -13.53 -26.68 35.65
N PHE A 5 -13.39 -26.10 34.44
CA PHE A 5 -12.23 -25.35 33.93
C PHE A 5 -11.04 -26.14 33.36
N LYS A 6 -11.20 -26.60 32.11
CA LYS A 6 -10.10 -26.57 31.13
C LYS A 6 -10.14 -25.23 30.38
N GLY A 7 -9.44 -24.24 30.92
CA GLY A 7 -9.18 -22.97 30.22
C GLY A 7 -8.01 -23.14 29.24
N ARG A 8 -8.30 -22.89 27.95
CA ARG A 8 -7.44 -22.37 26.87
C ARG A 8 -7.94 -22.87 25.51
N THR A 9 -9.01 -22.26 25.04
CA THR A 9 -9.34 -22.13 23.61
C THR A 9 -9.72 -20.68 23.42
N ASP A 10 -8.98 -19.96 22.57
CA ASP A 10 -9.23 -18.56 22.24
C ASP A 10 -10.72 -18.31 22.05
N GLU A 11 -11.27 -17.42 22.88
CA GLU A 11 -12.71 -17.17 23.07
C GLU A 11 -13.33 -16.54 21.81
N ARG A 12 -13.70 -17.37 20.84
CA ARG A 12 -14.56 -16.94 19.73
C ARG A 12 -15.97 -16.71 20.29
N PRO A 13 -16.54 -15.50 20.17
CA PRO A 13 -17.90 -15.26 20.63
C PRO A 13 -18.88 -16.11 19.81
N ASP A 14 -19.75 -16.82 20.52
CA ASP A 14 -20.75 -17.74 19.97
C ASP A 14 -22.18 -17.18 20.06
N ASP A 15 -22.37 -16.04 20.75
CA ASP A 15 -23.63 -15.35 20.88
C ASP A 15 -23.79 -14.16 19.92
N VAL A 16 -25.04 -13.80 19.61
CA VAL A 16 -25.40 -12.71 18.69
C VAL A 16 -24.75 -11.37 19.07
N LYS A 17 -24.70 -11.02 20.36
CA LYS A 17 -24.17 -9.73 20.80
C LYS A 17 -22.65 -9.72 20.74
N GLY A 18 -22.01 -10.81 21.16
CA GLY A 18 -20.56 -10.98 21.07
C GLY A 18 -20.06 -10.88 19.62
N ILE A 19 -20.71 -11.59 18.69
CA ILE A 19 -20.37 -11.58 17.26
C ILE A 19 -20.53 -10.16 16.69
N ARG A 20 -21.67 -9.50 16.96
CA ARG A 20 -21.90 -8.12 16.49
C ARG A 20 -20.87 -7.14 17.04
N HIS A 21 -20.58 -7.21 18.34
CA HIS A 21 -19.59 -6.35 18.96
C HIS A 21 -18.20 -6.53 18.32
N ALA A 22 -17.77 -7.79 18.13
CA ALA A 22 -16.50 -8.10 17.49
C ALA A 22 -16.44 -7.59 16.03
N LEU A 23 -17.52 -7.76 15.25
CA LEU A 23 -17.64 -7.22 13.89
C LEU A 23 -17.51 -5.70 13.87
N LEU A 24 -18.24 -5.00 14.75
CA LEU A 24 -18.18 -3.53 14.83
C LEU A 24 -16.80 -3.01 15.23
N GLN A 25 -16.14 -3.66 16.20
CA GLN A 25 -14.77 -3.29 16.57
C GLN A 25 -13.78 -3.53 15.43
N PHE A 26 -13.97 -4.61 14.67
CA PHE A 26 -13.15 -4.90 13.50
C PHE A 26 -13.35 -3.90 12.37
N ILE A 27 -14.61 -3.53 12.08
CA ILE A 27 -14.94 -2.49 11.09
C ILE A 27 -14.30 -1.17 11.49
N LYS A 28 -14.45 -0.75 12.76
CA LYS A 28 -13.79 0.44 13.29
C LYS A 28 -12.28 0.42 13.04
N GLN A 29 -11.60 -0.65 13.44
CA GLN A 29 -10.14 -0.75 13.29
C GLN A 29 -9.71 -0.74 11.82
N THR A 30 -10.52 -1.31 10.94
CA THR A 30 -10.23 -1.32 9.50
C THR A 30 -10.43 0.07 8.90
N LEU A 31 -11.51 0.76 9.25
CA LEU A 31 -11.77 2.14 8.81
C LEU A 31 -10.70 3.12 9.34
N GLN A 32 -10.25 2.96 10.60
CA GLN A 32 -9.17 3.78 11.17
C GLN A 32 -7.83 3.63 10.45
N LYS A 33 -7.62 2.50 9.76
CA LYS A 33 -6.41 2.24 8.95
C LYS A 33 -6.61 2.60 7.48
N ALA A 34 -7.85 2.60 7.00
CA ALA A 34 -8.19 2.98 5.65
C ALA A 34 -7.89 4.47 5.46
N GLU A 35 -7.23 4.80 4.35
CA GLU A 35 -6.95 6.19 3.92
C GLU A 35 -6.26 7.06 4.99
N GLY A 36 -5.45 6.47 5.89
CA GLY A 36 -4.76 7.23 6.93
C GLY A 36 -5.67 7.79 8.02
N GLY A 37 -6.93 7.33 8.10
CA GLY A 37 -7.93 7.76 9.08
C GLY A 37 -9.01 8.70 8.52
N GLU A 38 -8.94 9.06 7.24
CA GLU A 38 -9.93 9.94 6.57
C GLU A 38 -10.82 9.11 5.63
N GLY A 39 -12.04 8.75 6.04
CA GLY A 39 -12.94 7.87 5.27
C GLY A 39 -13.72 8.55 4.16
N ALA A 40 -13.39 9.80 3.80
CA ALA A 40 -14.16 10.64 2.91
C ALA A 40 -14.34 10.07 1.48
N ASN A 41 -13.47 9.15 1.04
CA ASN A 41 -13.58 8.53 -0.29
C ASN A 41 -14.18 7.12 -0.27
N ILE A 42 -14.77 6.69 0.85
CA ILE A 42 -15.43 5.39 0.97
C ILE A 42 -16.85 5.45 0.38
N LYS A 43 -17.10 4.67 -0.67
CA LYS A 43 -18.43 4.48 -1.28
C LYS A 43 -19.23 3.35 -0.65
N GLY A 44 -18.58 2.40 0.01
CA GLY A 44 -19.30 1.30 0.64
C GLY A 44 -18.44 0.26 1.33
N LEU A 45 -19.12 -0.65 2.01
CA LEU A 45 -18.54 -1.76 2.74
C LEU A 45 -19.23 -3.05 2.29
N SER A 46 -18.45 -4.11 2.08
CA SER A 46 -18.97 -5.47 1.91
C SER A 46 -18.48 -6.33 3.06
N ILE A 47 -19.41 -6.96 3.78
CA ILE A 47 -19.12 -7.94 4.83
C ILE A 47 -19.40 -9.33 4.26
N TYR A 48 -18.39 -10.17 4.27
CA TYR A 48 -18.47 -11.57 3.86
C TYR A 48 -18.47 -12.45 5.11
N ILE A 49 -19.37 -13.43 5.19
CA ILE A 49 -19.47 -14.37 6.31
C ILE A 49 -19.47 -15.79 5.76
N ASN A 50 -18.49 -16.59 6.21
CA ASN A 50 -18.33 -17.99 5.83
C ASN A 50 -18.53 -18.91 7.05
N CYS A 51 -19.75 -18.93 7.58
CA CYS A 51 -20.12 -19.74 8.74
C CYS A 51 -20.74 -21.09 8.32
N THR A 52 -20.78 -22.04 9.25
CA THR A 52 -21.48 -23.31 9.01
C THR A 52 -23.01 -23.10 9.00
N ALA A 53 -23.75 -24.04 8.40
CA ALA A 53 -25.21 -24.00 8.39
C ALA A 53 -25.84 -23.96 9.81
N ALA A 54 -25.17 -24.57 10.80
CA ALA A 54 -25.62 -24.56 12.19
C ALA A 54 -25.48 -23.19 12.87
N GLU A 55 -24.49 -22.39 12.46
CA GLU A 55 -24.22 -21.06 13.01
C GLU A 55 -24.95 -19.94 12.26
N ARG A 56 -25.45 -20.21 11.05
CA ARG A 56 -25.96 -19.21 10.11
C ARG A 56 -26.98 -18.24 10.73
N GLN A 57 -27.97 -18.76 11.45
CA GLN A 57 -29.01 -17.94 12.08
C GLN A 57 -28.43 -16.94 13.11
N VAL A 58 -27.36 -17.33 13.81
CA VAL A 58 -26.70 -16.47 14.81
C VAL A 58 -25.99 -15.31 14.10
N TYR A 59 -25.29 -15.58 12.99
CA TYR A 59 -24.63 -14.54 12.20
C TYR A 59 -25.64 -13.63 11.51
N GLU A 60 -26.71 -14.17 10.93
CA GLU A 60 -27.78 -13.39 10.31
C GLU A 60 -28.44 -12.43 11.33
N ALA A 61 -28.68 -12.89 12.55
CA ALA A 61 -29.15 -12.05 13.65
C ALA A 61 -28.11 -11.02 14.13
N ALA A 62 -26.82 -11.36 14.05
CA ALA A 62 -25.74 -10.45 14.44
C ALA A 62 -25.61 -9.29 13.45
N VAL A 63 -25.78 -9.53 12.15
CA VAL A 63 -25.68 -8.51 11.09
C VAL A 63 -27.00 -7.89 10.66
N TYR A 64 -28.10 -8.24 11.33
CA TYR A 64 -29.44 -7.76 11.00
C TYR A 64 -29.82 -8.03 9.52
N THR A 65 -29.69 -9.27 9.03
CA THR A 65 -30.02 -9.60 7.64
C THR A 65 -31.43 -9.15 7.21
N ASP A 66 -32.41 -9.22 8.12
CA ASP A 66 -33.79 -8.77 7.87
C ASP A 66 -33.96 -7.25 7.91
N ASN A 67 -33.02 -6.52 8.51
CA ASN A 67 -33.03 -5.05 8.60
C ASN A 67 -31.60 -4.46 8.57
N PRO A 68 -30.94 -4.47 7.40
CA PRO A 68 -29.54 -4.05 7.26
C PRO A 68 -29.28 -2.58 7.66
N ASP A 69 -30.31 -1.73 7.65
CA ASP A 69 -30.21 -0.32 8.04
C ASP A 69 -29.82 -0.15 9.51
N LEU A 70 -30.13 -1.12 10.37
CA LEU A 70 -29.69 -1.11 11.77
C LEU A 70 -28.17 -1.24 11.87
N LEU A 71 -27.59 -2.23 11.17
CA LEU A 71 -26.15 -2.40 11.14
C LEU A 71 -25.47 -1.20 10.49
N LYS A 72 -26.02 -0.70 9.39
CA LYS A 72 -25.53 0.51 8.71
C LYS A 72 -25.50 1.72 9.66
N SER A 73 -26.55 1.91 10.45
CA SER A 73 -26.64 3.00 11.43
C SER A 73 -25.63 2.86 12.56
N GLU A 74 -25.36 1.64 13.02
CA GLU A 74 -24.32 1.38 14.03
C GLU A 74 -22.91 1.68 13.50
N ILE A 75 -22.64 1.30 12.25
CA ILE A 75 -21.36 1.62 11.59
C ILE A 75 -21.21 3.13 11.37
N GLN A 76 -22.28 3.83 10.96
CA GLN A 76 -22.24 5.29 10.81
C GLN A 76 -21.93 5.97 12.15
N ARG A 77 -22.57 5.54 13.25
CA ARG A 77 -22.30 6.07 14.58
C ARG A 77 -20.83 5.89 14.99
N ILE A 78 -20.24 4.74 14.66
CA ILE A 78 -18.80 4.51 14.89
C ILE A 78 -17.95 5.49 14.08
N SER A 79 -18.32 5.75 12.82
CA SER A 79 -17.60 6.75 12.03
C SER A 79 -17.66 8.13 12.67
N ASP A 80 -18.85 8.55 13.10
CA ASP A 80 -19.08 9.86 13.71
C ASP A 80 -18.33 9.98 15.06
N ASP A 81 -18.44 8.98 15.93
CA ASP A 81 -17.81 8.94 17.27
C ASP A 81 -16.28 8.98 17.21
N TYR A 82 -15.69 8.48 16.13
CA TYR A 82 -14.24 8.39 15.94
C TYR A 82 -13.70 9.31 14.83
N SER A 83 -14.53 10.23 14.33
CA SER A 83 -14.16 11.19 13.28
C SER A 83 -13.52 10.54 12.05
N LEU A 84 -14.14 9.45 11.56
CA LEU A 84 -13.66 8.70 10.40
C LEU A 84 -14.22 9.22 9.08
N ASP A 85 -15.00 10.32 9.09
CA ASP A 85 -15.52 11.02 7.90
C ASP A 85 -16.21 10.14 6.84
N LEU A 86 -16.95 9.09 7.25
CA LEU A 86 -17.66 8.21 6.33
C LEU A 86 -18.83 8.97 5.66
N PRO A 87 -18.88 9.07 4.32
CA PRO A 87 -19.89 9.86 3.62
C PRO A 87 -21.29 9.28 3.81
N GLY A 88 -22.29 10.07 4.19
CA GLY A 88 -23.64 9.56 4.51
C GLY A 88 -24.37 8.80 3.38
N ASN A 89 -23.87 8.84 2.14
CA ASN A 89 -24.39 8.10 0.98
C ASN A 89 -23.68 6.76 0.71
N TRP A 90 -22.82 6.29 1.61
CA TRP A 90 -22.15 4.98 1.47
C TRP A 90 -23.15 3.80 1.48
N THR A 91 -22.72 2.65 0.96
CA THR A 91 -23.56 1.44 0.81
C THR A 91 -23.01 0.26 1.62
N LEU A 92 -23.90 -0.56 2.20
CA LEU A 92 -23.52 -1.79 2.91
C LEU A 92 -24.02 -3.01 2.14
N ALA A 93 -23.14 -3.97 1.88
CA ALA A 93 -23.47 -5.28 1.32
C ALA A 93 -23.13 -6.39 2.31
N LEU A 94 -24.00 -7.39 2.41
CA LEU A 94 -23.81 -8.58 3.24
C LEU A 94 -23.85 -9.81 2.34
N THR A 95 -22.85 -10.66 2.44
CA THR A 95 -22.75 -11.90 1.65
C THR A 95 -22.45 -13.08 2.54
N PHE A 96 -23.24 -14.15 2.37
CA PHE A 96 -23.03 -15.45 3.00
C PHE A 96 -22.62 -16.46 1.92
N GLU A 97 -21.74 -17.40 2.26
CA GLU A 97 -21.39 -18.58 1.43
C GLU A 97 -20.49 -18.33 0.20
N GLU A 98 -19.70 -17.26 0.20
CA GLU A 98 -18.59 -17.07 -0.76
C GLU A 98 -17.22 -17.32 -0.11
N ALA A 99 -16.25 -17.81 -0.89
CA ALA A 99 -14.85 -17.70 -0.51
C ALA A 99 -14.51 -16.22 -0.33
N PHE A 100 -13.71 -15.87 0.69
CA PHE A 100 -13.34 -14.48 0.90
C PHE A 100 -12.54 -13.96 -0.31
N PRO A 101 -12.89 -12.79 -0.87
CA PRO A 101 -12.07 -12.16 -1.89
C PRO A 101 -10.65 -11.92 -1.37
N ASP A 102 -9.65 -11.99 -2.25
CA ASP A 102 -8.23 -11.81 -1.89
C ASP A 102 -7.93 -10.40 -1.35
N GLU A 103 -8.80 -9.44 -1.67
CA GLU A 103 -8.76 -8.04 -1.26
C GLU A 103 -9.48 -7.77 0.07
N ALA A 104 -10.29 -8.72 0.56
CA ALA A 104 -11.00 -8.56 1.80
C ALA A 104 -10.07 -8.76 3.01
N VAL A 105 -10.20 -7.91 4.02
CA VAL A 105 -9.47 -8.05 5.28
C VAL A 105 -10.17 -9.11 6.11
N VAL A 106 -9.51 -10.24 6.31
CA VAL A 106 -10.03 -11.37 7.08
C VAL A 106 -9.96 -11.10 8.58
N MET A 107 -11.04 -11.40 9.30
CA MET A 107 -11.07 -11.33 10.75
C MET A 107 -10.32 -12.53 11.36
N PRO A 108 -9.44 -12.31 12.36
CA PRO A 108 -8.70 -13.41 12.97
C PRO A 108 -9.59 -14.34 13.81
N ASN A 109 -10.66 -13.82 14.42
CA ASN A 109 -11.42 -14.52 15.46
C ASN A 109 -12.86 -14.89 15.05
N LEU A 110 -13.28 -14.54 13.84
CA LEU A 110 -14.60 -14.86 13.28
C LEU A 110 -14.44 -15.25 11.81
N PRO A 111 -15.34 -16.10 11.27
CA PRO A 111 -15.32 -16.47 9.86
C PRO A 111 -15.96 -15.36 9.03
N ALA A 112 -15.39 -14.16 9.13
CA ALA A 112 -15.88 -12.98 8.43
C ALA A 112 -14.71 -12.20 7.83
N ALA A 113 -14.98 -11.48 6.75
CA ALA A 113 -14.03 -10.58 6.12
C ALA A 113 -14.73 -9.28 5.72
N LEU A 114 -13.97 -8.18 5.69
CA LEU A 114 -14.46 -6.85 5.32
C LEU A 114 -13.71 -6.35 4.09
N PHE A 115 -14.46 -5.92 3.09
CA PHE A 115 -13.94 -5.19 1.95
C PHE A 115 -14.45 -3.75 1.97
N VAL A 116 -13.53 -2.79 1.86
CA VAL A 116 -13.85 -1.36 1.82
C VAL A 116 -13.80 -0.88 0.37
N LYS A 117 -14.95 -0.43 -0.14
CA LYS A 117 -15.08 0.14 -1.49
C LYS A 117 -14.80 1.63 -1.42
N THR A 118 -13.69 2.05 -2.02
CA THR A 118 -13.28 3.44 -2.16
C THR A 118 -13.39 3.92 -3.62
N ASP A 119 -13.40 5.24 -3.85
CA ASP A 119 -13.31 5.86 -5.18
C ASP A 119 -12.08 5.38 -5.96
N THR A 120 -10.99 5.11 -5.25
CA THR A 120 -9.78 4.48 -5.75
C THR A 120 -9.70 3.08 -5.18
N HIS A 121 -10.26 2.09 -5.85
CA HIS A 121 -10.23 0.68 -5.46
C HIS A 121 -8.94 0.28 -4.72
N PHE A 122 -9.06 -0.03 -3.41
CA PHE A 122 -8.10 -0.83 -2.64
C PHE A 122 -8.17 -2.31 -3.08
N VAL A 123 -8.26 -2.55 -4.39
CA VAL A 123 -7.73 -3.79 -4.97
C VAL A 123 -6.24 -3.72 -4.69
N LYS A 124 -5.58 -4.84 -4.36
CA LYS A 124 -4.11 -4.90 -4.43
C LYS A 124 -3.74 -4.46 -5.83
N GLN A 125 -3.47 -3.17 -6.04
CA GLN A 125 -3.09 -2.66 -7.34
C GLN A 125 -1.70 -3.21 -7.57
N GLN A 126 -1.68 -4.37 -8.22
CA GLN A 126 -0.49 -4.92 -8.79
C GLN A 126 -0.16 -4.02 -9.97
N ALA A 127 1.01 -3.43 -9.88
CA ALA A 127 1.50 -2.55 -10.92
C ALA A 127 2.91 -2.97 -11.23
N THR A 128 3.20 -3.02 -12.51
CA THR A 128 4.55 -3.19 -13.00
C THR A 128 5.03 -1.86 -13.55
N ALA A 129 6.30 -1.58 -13.36
CA ALA A 129 6.96 -0.46 -13.98
C ALA A 129 8.33 -0.87 -14.49
N TYR A 130 8.84 -0.08 -15.42
CA TYR A 130 10.17 -0.26 -15.97
C TYR A 130 10.98 1.00 -15.76
N VAL A 131 12.24 0.81 -15.44
CA VAL A 131 13.23 1.89 -15.41
C VAL A 131 14.33 1.56 -16.40
N LYS A 132 14.63 2.49 -17.30
CA LYS A 132 15.75 2.39 -18.25
C LYS A 132 16.61 3.63 -18.19
N ALA A 133 17.92 3.48 -18.41
CA ALA A 133 18.82 4.62 -18.53
C ALA A 133 18.70 5.24 -19.92
N LEU A 134 18.44 6.55 -19.97
CA LEU A 134 18.58 7.38 -21.17
C LEU A 134 20.01 7.96 -21.29
N SER A 135 20.66 8.20 -20.15
CA SER A 135 22.08 8.57 -20.05
C SER A 135 22.70 7.92 -18.82
N GLY A 136 24.04 7.81 -18.80
CA GLY A 136 24.72 6.94 -17.84
C GLY A 136 24.67 5.48 -18.28
N THR A 137 25.46 4.63 -17.63
CA THR A 137 25.47 3.18 -17.90
C THR A 137 25.09 2.42 -16.64
N THR A 138 24.01 1.66 -16.70
CA THR A 138 23.56 0.75 -15.64
C THR A 138 24.03 -0.69 -15.93
N LEU A 139 24.01 -1.56 -14.91
CA LEU A 139 24.35 -2.99 -15.09
C LEU A 139 23.41 -3.73 -16.05
N LYS A 140 22.13 -3.34 -16.11
CA LYS A 140 21.12 -3.90 -17.01
C LYS A 140 20.52 -2.78 -17.86
N PRO A 141 20.07 -3.07 -19.09
CA PRO A 141 19.45 -2.07 -19.96
C PRO A 141 18.06 -1.61 -19.47
N SER A 142 17.37 -2.43 -18.69
CA SER A 142 16.06 -2.14 -18.11
C SER A 142 15.87 -2.93 -16.80
N TYR A 143 15.05 -2.38 -15.91
CA TYR A 143 14.72 -2.93 -14.60
C TYR A 143 13.22 -2.98 -14.41
N LEU A 144 12.68 -4.17 -14.13
CA LEU A 144 11.28 -4.37 -13.74
C LEU A 144 11.11 -4.03 -12.25
N LEU A 145 10.14 -3.18 -11.96
CA LEU A 145 9.67 -2.87 -10.62
C LEU A 145 8.25 -3.43 -10.46
N ASN A 146 7.98 -4.03 -9.31
CA ASN A 146 6.67 -4.54 -8.96
C ASN A 146 6.18 -3.85 -7.68
N SER A 147 4.88 -3.64 -7.56
CA SER A 147 4.28 -2.99 -6.38
C SER A 147 4.43 -3.79 -5.07
N ASP A 148 4.79 -5.07 -5.16
CA ASP A 148 5.10 -5.96 -4.04
C ASP A 148 6.62 -6.08 -3.73
N GLY A 149 7.49 -5.56 -4.61
CA GLY A 149 8.95 -5.75 -4.51
C GLY A 149 9.67 -4.85 -3.51
N GLY A 150 8.93 -4.02 -2.77
CA GLY A 150 9.47 -3.14 -1.74
C GLY A 150 10.32 -2.00 -2.31
N LYS A 151 11.51 -1.80 -1.75
CA LYS A 151 12.38 -0.65 -2.04
C LYS A 151 13.46 -0.98 -3.07
N TYR A 152 13.42 -0.27 -4.20
CA TYR A 152 14.38 -0.36 -5.29
C TYR A 152 15.46 0.72 -5.18
N ASN A 153 16.49 0.42 -4.40
CA ASN A 153 17.69 1.26 -4.23
C ASN A 153 18.41 1.57 -5.56
N ILE A 154 18.81 2.83 -5.71
CA ILE A 154 19.58 3.37 -6.83
C ILE A 154 20.87 3.97 -6.29
N GLY A 155 21.99 3.67 -6.95
CA GLY A 155 23.28 4.22 -6.57
C GLY A 155 24.45 3.72 -7.40
N ARG A 156 25.65 4.19 -7.04
CA ARG A 156 26.90 3.75 -7.64
C ARG A 156 27.34 2.42 -7.04
N ASP A 157 27.71 1.49 -7.92
CA ASP A 157 28.05 0.08 -7.66
C ASP A 157 26.89 -0.74 -7.06
N GLU A 158 26.86 -2.05 -7.34
CA GLU A 158 25.77 -2.94 -6.87
C GLU A 158 25.84 -3.18 -5.36
N LYS A 159 27.04 -3.40 -4.82
CA LYS A 159 27.28 -3.50 -3.38
C LYS A 159 28.07 -2.29 -2.93
N ALA A 160 27.37 -1.33 -2.36
CA ALA A 160 27.98 -0.11 -1.87
C ALA A 160 28.16 -0.19 -0.36
N GLN A 161 29.36 0.14 0.13
CA GLN A 161 29.59 0.30 1.57
C GLN A 161 29.18 1.71 1.97
N SER A 162 28.32 1.82 2.99
CA SER A 162 27.93 3.09 3.60
C SER A 162 29.04 3.62 4.51
N ASP A 163 28.96 4.90 4.86
CA ASP A 163 29.92 5.55 5.76
C ASP A 163 29.92 4.91 7.17
N MET A 164 28.84 4.21 7.53
CA MET A 164 28.69 3.45 8.77
C MET A 164 29.22 2.00 8.67
N GLY A 165 29.84 1.63 7.54
CA GLY A 165 30.45 0.31 7.33
C GLY A 165 29.49 -0.80 6.89
N TYR A 166 28.18 -0.53 6.82
CA TYR A 166 27.18 -1.48 6.34
C TYR A 166 27.18 -1.58 4.81
N PHE A 167 26.81 -2.74 4.28
CA PHE A 167 26.62 -2.92 2.84
C PHE A 167 25.18 -2.67 2.44
N ARG A 168 24.98 -1.81 1.44
CA ARG A 168 23.72 -1.57 0.76
C ARG A 168 23.77 -2.24 -0.62
N THR A 169 22.68 -2.92 -0.99
CA THR A 169 22.48 -3.41 -2.35
C THR A 169 21.73 -2.35 -3.16
N ASN A 170 22.34 -1.85 -4.22
CA ASN A 170 21.68 -1.02 -5.22
C ASN A 170 21.09 -1.94 -6.31
N HIS A 171 19.77 -1.97 -6.40
CA HIS A 171 19.06 -2.76 -7.42
C HIS A 171 19.24 -2.16 -8.81
N ILE A 172 19.28 -0.82 -8.89
CA ILE A 172 19.61 -0.06 -10.09
C ILE A 172 21.00 0.54 -9.86
N ALA A 173 22.01 -0.20 -10.29
CA ALA A 173 23.41 0.14 -10.04
C ALA A 173 24.08 0.74 -11.27
N PHE A 174 24.83 1.81 -11.03
CA PHE A 174 25.71 2.45 -11.99
C PHE A 174 27.16 2.08 -11.67
N PRO A 175 27.81 1.23 -12.47
CA PRO A 175 29.18 0.78 -12.17
C PRO A 175 30.16 1.96 -12.19
N SER A 176 31.01 2.05 -11.17
CA SER A 176 32.10 3.02 -11.08
C SER A 176 33.17 2.81 -12.16
N GLU A 177 33.37 1.56 -12.58
CA GLU A 177 34.29 1.15 -13.66
C GLU A 177 33.70 1.36 -15.07
N SER A 178 32.51 1.97 -15.18
CA SER A 178 31.95 2.31 -16.48
C SER A 178 32.79 3.35 -17.22
N SER A 179 32.84 3.25 -18.54
CA SER A 179 33.40 4.29 -19.41
C SER A 179 32.55 5.57 -19.48
N ASP A 180 31.28 5.54 -19.04
CA ASP A 180 30.47 6.75 -18.93
C ASP A 180 30.82 7.52 -17.66
N GLU A 181 31.56 8.63 -17.83
CA GLU A 181 32.03 9.46 -16.72
C GLU A 181 30.89 10.03 -15.87
N ARG A 182 29.66 10.10 -16.39
CA ARG A 182 28.49 10.58 -15.66
C ARG A 182 28.19 9.73 -14.43
N ASN A 183 28.50 8.42 -14.48
CA ASN A 183 28.33 7.51 -13.35
C ASN A 183 29.11 7.95 -12.10
N ARG A 184 30.22 8.68 -12.26
CA ARG A 184 31.04 9.17 -11.14
C ARG A 184 30.30 10.19 -10.27
N TYR A 185 29.29 10.88 -10.81
CA TYR A 185 28.48 11.85 -10.07
C TYR A 185 27.32 11.23 -9.31
N ILE A 186 27.12 9.92 -9.43
CA ILE A 186 26.13 9.20 -8.66
C ILE A 186 26.74 8.79 -7.32
N SER A 187 25.99 9.04 -6.26
CA SER A 187 26.37 8.62 -4.91
C SER A 187 26.17 7.13 -4.71
N ARG A 188 26.93 6.52 -3.80
CA ARG A 188 26.75 5.12 -3.39
C ARG A 188 25.32 4.84 -2.90
N GLU A 189 24.76 5.81 -2.18
CA GLU A 189 23.37 5.85 -1.77
C GLU A 189 22.75 7.14 -2.30
N HIS A 190 21.96 7.04 -3.38
CA HIS A 190 21.56 8.24 -4.12
C HIS A 190 20.04 8.43 -4.13
N ALA A 191 19.28 7.39 -4.46
CA ALA A 191 17.83 7.46 -4.49
C ALA A 191 17.22 6.07 -4.31
N HIS A 192 15.91 6.01 -4.17
CA HIS A 192 15.17 4.77 -4.27
C HIS A 192 13.75 4.99 -4.80
N ILE A 193 13.23 3.95 -5.45
CA ILE A 193 11.84 3.88 -5.86
C ILE A 193 11.13 2.87 -4.97
N GLU A 194 9.92 3.19 -4.53
CA GLU A 194 9.06 2.25 -3.83
C GLU A 194 7.59 2.47 -4.18
N TRP A 195 6.78 1.45 -3.95
CA TRP A 195 5.34 1.54 -4.14
C TRP A 195 4.65 2.12 -2.90
N ASN A 196 3.94 3.23 -3.07
CA ASN A 196 3.07 3.77 -2.05
C ASN A 196 1.70 3.09 -2.15
N LYS A 197 1.40 2.24 -1.16
CA LYS A 197 0.14 1.49 -1.09
C LYS A 197 -1.10 2.37 -0.95
N ASN A 198 -0.97 3.53 -0.30
CA ASN A 198 -2.09 4.44 -0.07
C ASN A 198 -2.44 5.22 -1.35
N LEU A 199 -1.43 5.63 -2.11
CA LEU A 199 -1.61 6.38 -3.36
C LEU A 199 -1.73 5.48 -4.59
N ALA A 200 -1.46 4.18 -4.44
CA ALA A 200 -1.33 3.22 -5.52
C ALA A 200 -0.44 3.72 -6.67
N LYS A 201 0.75 4.22 -6.31
CA LYS A 201 1.72 4.80 -7.24
C LYS A 201 3.15 4.44 -6.85
N PHE A 202 4.03 4.38 -7.85
CA PHE A 202 5.46 4.38 -7.60
C PHE A 202 5.92 5.78 -7.23
N MET A 203 6.76 5.86 -6.22
CA MET A 203 7.31 7.10 -5.68
C MET A 203 8.83 7.07 -5.79
N ILE A 204 9.43 8.18 -6.20
CA ILE A 204 10.88 8.41 -6.13
C ILE A 204 11.22 9.21 -4.88
N PHE A 205 12.25 8.77 -4.17
CA PHE A 205 12.80 9.44 -2.99
C PHE A 205 14.30 9.67 -3.20
N ALA A 206 14.80 10.79 -2.68
CA ALA A 206 16.23 11.01 -2.56
C ALA A 206 16.73 10.31 -1.29
N ASP A 207 17.92 9.70 -1.34
CA ASP A 207 18.61 9.25 -0.13
C ASP A 207 19.70 10.27 0.26
N GLU A 208 20.46 9.98 1.32
CA GLU A 208 21.47 10.88 1.90
C GLU A 208 22.46 11.45 0.87
N GLY A 209 22.92 10.65 -0.08
CA GLY A 209 23.81 11.11 -1.14
C GLY A 209 23.11 11.77 -2.32
N GLY A 210 21.78 11.82 -2.33
CA GLY A 210 20.91 12.39 -3.36
C GLY A 210 20.38 13.79 -3.05
N ILE A 211 20.57 14.28 -1.82
CA ILE A 211 20.09 15.60 -1.36
C ILE A 211 21.22 16.64 -1.30
N PRO A 212 20.91 17.95 -1.45
CA PRO A 212 21.90 19.01 -1.30
C PRO A 212 22.65 18.98 0.04
N PRO A 213 23.94 19.38 0.10
CA PRO A 213 24.71 19.96 -0.99
C PRO A 213 25.29 18.93 -1.97
N ARG A 214 25.16 17.63 -1.67
CA ARG A 214 25.72 16.55 -2.47
C ARG A 214 24.75 16.19 -3.62
N ASN A 215 25.33 15.59 -4.66
CA ASN A 215 24.70 15.18 -5.93
C ASN A 215 23.16 15.06 -5.89
N LYS A 216 22.46 15.94 -6.61
CA LYS A 216 21.00 16.16 -6.45
C LYS A 216 20.15 15.19 -7.27
N VAL A 217 19.03 14.76 -6.70
CA VAL A 217 17.92 14.10 -7.41
C VAL A 217 16.91 15.14 -7.90
N LYS A 218 16.49 15.04 -9.16
CA LYS A 218 15.41 15.85 -9.73
C LYS A 218 14.45 14.95 -10.50
N LEU A 219 13.18 15.30 -10.50
CA LEU A 219 12.14 14.67 -11.30
C LEU A 219 11.68 15.68 -12.36
N ARG A 220 11.71 15.29 -13.64
CA ARG A 220 11.12 16.07 -14.74
C ARG A 220 9.87 15.35 -15.23
N SER A 221 8.74 16.06 -15.19
CA SER A 221 7.47 15.53 -15.67
C SER A 221 7.48 15.37 -17.19
N ALA A 222 7.06 14.22 -17.72
CA ALA A 222 6.88 14.03 -19.17
C ALA A 222 5.77 14.92 -19.73
N LEU A 223 4.68 15.08 -18.98
CA LEU A 223 3.50 15.83 -19.43
C LEU A 223 3.73 17.35 -19.43
N THR A 224 4.38 17.88 -18.39
CA THR A 224 4.47 19.33 -18.16
C THR A 224 5.87 19.89 -18.33
N GLU A 225 6.87 19.02 -18.46
CA GLU A 225 8.30 19.36 -18.47
C GLU A 225 8.83 20.07 -17.22
N LYS A 226 7.98 20.25 -16.20
CA LYS A 226 8.37 20.88 -14.94
C LYS A 226 9.36 20.01 -14.20
N ILE A 227 10.35 20.66 -13.60
CA ILE A 227 11.40 20.01 -12.82
C ILE A 227 11.16 20.26 -11.34
N VAL A 228 10.98 19.19 -10.58
CA VAL A 228 10.93 19.19 -9.11
C VAL A 228 12.28 18.70 -8.58
N LYS A 229 12.83 19.39 -7.60
CA LYS A 229 14.08 18.99 -6.93
C LYS A 229 13.72 18.31 -5.61
N LEU A 230 14.31 17.15 -5.35
CA LEU A 230 14.10 16.43 -4.11
C LEU A 230 15.14 16.95 -3.09
N HIS A 231 14.64 17.49 -1.98
CA HIS A 231 15.46 18.20 -0.98
C HIS A 231 15.52 17.49 0.38
N ALA A 232 14.67 16.48 0.60
CA ALA A 232 14.56 15.75 1.84
C ALA A 232 14.40 14.26 1.54
N THR A 233 14.86 13.40 2.46
CA THR A 233 14.79 11.95 2.30
C THR A 233 13.41 11.36 2.61
N GLN A 234 12.58 12.11 3.37
CA GLN A 234 11.25 11.69 3.80
C GLN A 234 10.13 12.08 2.83
N ILE A 235 10.41 12.93 1.83
CA ILE A 235 9.39 13.45 0.91
C ILE A 235 9.59 12.84 -0.48
N GLY A 236 8.76 11.85 -0.79
CA GLY A 236 8.72 11.22 -2.10
C GLY A 236 7.97 12.06 -3.13
N GLN A 237 8.26 11.84 -4.41
CA GLN A 237 7.51 12.41 -5.54
C GLN A 237 6.89 11.29 -6.36
N GLU A 238 5.67 11.48 -6.81
CA GLU A 238 4.96 10.51 -7.66
C GLU A 238 5.67 10.36 -9.01
N LEU A 239 5.75 9.14 -9.52
CA LEU A 239 6.24 8.83 -10.86
C LEU A 239 5.06 8.52 -11.78
N ALA A 240 5.00 9.23 -12.91
CA ALA A 240 4.05 8.98 -14.00
C ALA A 240 4.76 8.45 -15.25
N GLU A 241 4.00 7.84 -16.16
CA GLU A 241 4.52 7.35 -17.45
C GLU A 241 5.35 8.42 -18.17
N GLY A 242 6.56 8.04 -18.57
CA GLY A 242 7.51 8.88 -19.31
C GLY A 242 8.31 9.86 -18.44
N ASP A 243 8.06 9.94 -17.13
CA ASP A 243 8.80 10.84 -16.26
C ASP A 243 10.30 10.51 -16.24
N GLN A 244 11.11 11.56 -16.11
CA GLN A 244 12.56 11.46 -16.12
C GLN A 244 13.15 11.75 -14.74
N ILE A 245 13.91 10.78 -14.22
CA ILE A 245 14.62 10.90 -12.95
C ILE A 245 16.07 11.29 -13.27
N ILE A 246 16.47 12.47 -12.82
CA ILE A 246 17.79 13.06 -13.07
C ILE A 246 18.64 12.90 -11.80
N LEU A 247 19.78 12.23 -11.94
CA LEU A 247 20.71 11.88 -10.87
C LEU A 247 22.06 12.53 -11.11
N GLY A 248 22.69 13.06 -10.06
CA GLY A 248 24.04 13.65 -10.16
C GLY A 248 24.18 14.70 -11.28
N GLU A 249 23.09 15.42 -11.55
CA GLU A 249 22.93 16.46 -12.58
C GLU A 249 23.01 16.02 -14.05
N SER A 250 23.45 14.80 -14.36
CA SER A 250 23.78 14.39 -15.74
C SER A 250 23.27 13.02 -16.17
N VAL A 251 22.93 12.16 -15.22
CA VAL A 251 22.37 10.83 -15.48
C VAL A 251 20.86 10.91 -15.49
N VAL A 252 20.23 10.28 -16.47
CA VAL A 252 18.78 10.33 -16.67
C VAL A 252 18.26 8.92 -16.80
N LEU A 253 17.31 8.58 -15.95
CA LEU A 253 16.48 7.40 -16.04
C LEU A 253 15.10 7.81 -16.57
N GLU A 254 14.49 6.99 -17.42
CA GLU A 254 13.09 7.11 -17.80
C GLU A 254 12.27 6.05 -17.06
N PHE A 255 11.13 6.48 -16.53
CA PHE A 255 10.16 5.62 -15.88
C PHE A 255 9.00 5.33 -16.83
N SER A 256 8.63 4.06 -16.96
CA SER A 256 7.43 3.62 -17.67
C SER A 256 6.54 2.82 -16.73
N TYR A 257 5.28 3.22 -16.63
CA TYR A 257 4.22 2.60 -15.86
C TYR A 257 3.37 1.70 -16.73
N GLN A 258 3.22 0.44 -16.32
CA GLN A 258 2.28 -0.48 -16.94
C GLN A 258 1.29 -0.95 -15.87
N PRO A 259 0.07 -0.39 -15.81
CA PRO A 259 -0.95 -0.94 -14.94
C PRO A 259 -1.23 -2.39 -15.37
N GLN A 260 -1.21 -3.33 -14.44
CA GLN A 260 -1.79 -4.64 -14.73
C GLN A 260 -3.30 -4.47 -14.74
N SER A 261 -3.87 -4.54 -15.94
CA SER A 261 -5.30 -4.72 -16.11
C SER A 261 -5.65 -6.11 -15.57
N HIS A 262 -6.41 -6.18 -14.48
CA HIS A 262 -7.15 -7.40 -14.16
C HIS A 262 -8.24 -7.57 -15.23
N GLU A 263 -8.11 -8.59 -16.07
CA GLU A 263 -9.26 -9.19 -16.77
C GLU A 263 -10.14 -9.94 -15.75
#